data_AF-A0A6J8B1W2-F1
#
_entry.id   AF-A0A6J8B1W2-F1
#
_cell.length_a   1.000
_cell.length_b   1.000
_cell.length_c   1.000
_cell.angle_alpha   90.00
_cell.angle_beta   90.00
_cell.angle_gamma   90.00
#
_symmetry.space_group_name_H-M   'P 1'
#
loop_
_entity.id
_entity.type
_entity.pdbx_description
1 polymer ?
#
loop_
_entity_poly.entity_id
_entity_poly.type
_entity_poly.pdbx_seq_one_letter_code
_entity_poly.pdbx_strand_id
1 'polypeptide(L)'
;MLIAGLVLPASPFELWKKGKGNDVPVIIGSTAQELDYFPKHTDIESWTWDDYVNRVSEKMNTFPTINVSQVLGMYPTGVISPEYQYTTMGTDIRVTCPVDVMTHAIESSYKAPVYRYVVTAFPTEPAYFYGVPFKAKYSAHGIDAFAFFNTLRYYYQISKKDEELTDTLRKEIINFVKTGKTSTSRWDQFPDKTAVLSNSLVVTGGYHKQECSFWIKHGLLPYSWVN
;
A
#
# COMPACT_ATOMS: atom_id res chain seq x y z
N MET A 1 -10.65 -10.06 -12.64
CA MET A 1 -9.70 -10.45 -13.71
C MET A 1 -10.33 -11.51 -14.63
N LEU A 2 -10.15 -11.47 -15.96
CA LEU A 2 -10.65 -12.52 -16.87
C LEU A 2 -9.69 -13.73 -16.86
N ILE A 3 -10.17 -14.89 -16.38
CA ILE A 3 -9.44 -16.17 -16.46
C ILE A 3 -9.73 -16.77 -17.84
N ALA A 4 -8.86 -16.47 -18.81
CA ALA A 4 -9.05 -16.90 -20.19
C ALA A 4 -8.54 -18.33 -20.48
N GLY A 5 -8.04 -19.07 -19.48
CA GLY A 5 -7.62 -20.47 -19.60
C GLY A 5 -6.33 -20.72 -20.39
N LEU A 6 -6.01 -19.87 -21.37
CA LEU A 6 -4.84 -19.98 -22.24
C LEU A 6 -3.56 -19.41 -21.61
N VAL A 7 -3.66 -18.21 -21.01
CA VAL A 7 -2.53 -17.51 -20.36
C VAL A 7 -2.57 -17.67 -18.84
N LEU A 8 -3.77 -17.61 -18.26
CA LEU A 8 -4.00 -17.77 -16.84
C LEU A 8 -5.06 -18.86 -16.64
N PRO A 9 -4.66 -20.07 -16.21
CA PRO A 9 -5.60 -21.17 -15.97
C PRO A 9 -6.38 -21.02 -14.65
N ALA A 10 -5.96 -20.11 -13.77
CA ALA A 10 -6.64 -19.72 -12.53
C ALA A 10 -6.26 -18.27 -12.16
N SER A 11 -6.81 -17.73 -11.06
CA SER A 11 -6.36 -16.44 -10.55
C SER A 11 -4.88 -16.51 -10.10
N PRO A 12 -4.09 -15.42 -10.19
CA PRO A 12 -2.67 -15.45 -9.88
C PRO A 12 -2.44 -15.83 -8.42
N PHE A 13 -3.29 -15.34 -7.52
CA PHE A 13 -3.28 -15.70 -6.10
C PHE A 13 -3.39 -17.21 -5.88
N GLU A 14 -4.31 -17.89 -6.56
CA GLU A 14 -4.46 -19.34 -6.46
C GLU A 14 -3.32 -20.12 -7.12
N LEU A 15 -2.68 -19.56 -8.15
CA LEU A 15 -1.48 -20.15 -8.75
C LEU A 15 -0.26 -20.03 -7.82
N TRP A 16 -0.05 -18.86 -7.20
CA TRP A 16 1.03 -18.64 -6.24
C TRP A 16 0.90 -19.54 -5.02
N LYS A 17 -0.29 -19.65 -4.42
CA LYS A 17 -0.55 -20.58 -3.30
C LYS A 17 -0.25 -22.05 -3.62
N LYS A 18 -0.28 -22.41 -4.91
CA LYS A 18 0.01 -23.78 -5.38
C LYS A 18 1.47 -23.93 -5.85
N GLY A 19 2.32 -22.92 -5.63
CA GLY A 19 3.70 -22.90 -6.10
C GLY A 19 3.83 -22.95 -7.63
N LYS A 20 2.79 -22.52 -8.37
CA LYS A 20 2.77 -22.53 -9.84
C LYS A 20 3.25 -21.21 -10.48
N GLY A 21 3.75 -20.29 -9.66
CA GLY A 21 4.46 -19.11 -10.15
C GLY A 21 5.94 -19.41 -10.39
N ASN A 22 6.63 -18.52 -11.10
CA ASN A 22 8.07 -18.62 -11.27
C ASN A 22 8.78 -18.32 -9.95
N ASP A 23 9.52 -19.29 -9.43
CA ASP A 23 10.33 -19.16 -8.20
C ASP A 23 11.59 -18.32 -8.48
N VAL A 24 11.45 -17.01 -8.31
CA VAL A 24 12.50 -16.00 -8.50
C VAL A 24 12.44 -14.99 -7.37
N PRO A 25 13.53 -14.25 -7.07
CA PRO A 25 13.46 -13.17 -6.09
C PRO A 25 12.36 -12.18 -6.47
N VAL A 26 11.56 -11.75 -5.49
CA VAL A 26 10.48 -10.76 -5.71
C VAL A 26 10.56 -9.65 -4.68
N ILE A 27 10.29 -8.41 -5.11
CA ILE A 27 10.03 -7.28 -4.23
C ILE A 27 8.62 -6.73 -4.51
N ILE A 28 7.81 -6.61 -3.47
CA ILE A 28 6.40 -6.18 -3.57
C ILE A 28 6.20 -4.91 -2.75
N GLY A 29 5.54 -3.93 -3.37
CA GLY A 29 5.34 -2.59 -2.84
C GLY A 29 3.87 -2.24 -2.64
N SER A 30 3.64 -1.26 -1.76
CA SER A 30 2.43 -0.45 -1.73
C SER A 30 2.76 0.92 -1.14
N THR A 31 1.84 1.87 -1.24
CA THR A 31 1.93 3.17 -0.57
C THR A 31 0.98 3.22 0.64
N ALA A 32 1.20 4.15 1.57
CA ALA A 32 0.47 4.17 2.84
C ALA A 32 -0.96 4.71 2.69
N GLN A 33 -1.19 5.56 1.69
CA GLN A 33 -2.50 6.12 1.33
C GLN A 33 -2.76 5.88 -0.17
N GLU A 34 -2.62 4.64 -0.66
CA GLU A 34 -2.87 4.25 -2.05
C GLU A 34 -4.15 4.86 -2.64
N LEU A 35 -5.21 4.99 -1.85
CA LEU A 35 -6.48 5.56 -2.33
C LEU A 35 -6.48 7.08 -2.50
N ASP A 36 -5.44 7.79 -2.06
CA ASP A 36 -5.31 9.25 -2.11
C ASP A 36 -4.96 9.80 -3.50
N TYR A 37 -5.06 8.99 -4.56
CA TYR A 37 -4.94 9.49 -5.94
C TYR A 37 -6.30 9.80 -6.57
N PHE A 38 -7.34 9.06 -6.17
CA PHE A 38 -8.69 9.19 -6.71
C PHE A 38 -9.70 8.56 -5.73
N PRO A 39 -9.93 9.20 -4.57
CA PRO A 39 -10.88 8.68 -3.61
C PRO A 39 -12.29 8.69 -4.20
N LYS A 40 -13.12 7.73 -3.78
CA LYS A 40 -14.54 7.67 -4.19
C LYS A 40 -15.30 8.95 -3.83
N HIS A 41 -14.90 9.61 -2.75
CA HIS A 41 -15.43 10.88 -2.29
C HIS A 41 -14.44 11.97 -2.65
N THR A 42 -14.68 12.68 -3.73
CA THR A 42 -13.77 13.76 -4.18
C THR A 42 -13.90 15.04 -3.34
N ASP A 43 -14.96 15.14 -2.54
CA ASP A 43 -15.21 16.21 -1.56
C ASP A 43 -14.49 15.98 -0.22
N ILE A 44 -13.77 14.86 -0.08
CA ILE A 44 -13.15 14.42 1.19
C ILE A 44 -12.20 15.44 1.81
N GLU A 45 -11.59 16.30 0.99
CA GLU A 45 -10.71 17.37 1.44
C GLU A 45 -11.41 18.38 2.37
N SER A 46 -12.74 18.50 2.25
CA SER A 46 -13.58 19.44 3.00
C SER A 46 -14.27 18.82 4.21
N TRP A 47 -14.08 17.52 4.44
CA TRP A 47 -14.75 16.81 5.52
C TRP A 47 -14.32 17.32 6.89
N THR A 48 -15.28 17.40 7.80
CA THR A 48 -15.04 17.50 9.23
C THR A 48 -14.78 16.12 9.84
N TRP A 49 -14.37 16.08 11.10
CA TRP A 49 -14.28 14.81 11.83
C TRP A 49 -15.64 14.16 12.05
N ASP A 50 -16.72 14.94 12.13
CA ASP A 50 -18.08 14.40 12.21
C ASP A 50 -18.48 13.75 10.88
N ASP A 51 -18.16 14.38 9.74
CA ASP A 51 -18.34 13.78 8.42
C ASP A 51 -17.57 12.46 8.32
N TYR A 52 -16.31 12.43 8.74
CA TYR A 52 -15.51 11.21 8.79
C TYR A 52 -16.17 10.09 9.61
N VAL A 53 -16.56 10.38 10.84
CA VAL A 53 -17.19 9.39 11.74
C VAL A 53 -18.50 8.88 11.13
N ASN A 54 -19.32 9.77 10.58
CA ASN A 54 -20.58 9.42 9.92
C ASN A 54 -20.34 8.51 8.71
N ARG A 55 -19.35 8.83 7.87
CA ARG A 55 -19.00 8.06 6.66
C ARG A 55 -18.43 6.69 6.99
N VAL A 56 -17.53 6.61 7.97
CA VAL A 56 -17.01 5.33 8.48
C VAL A 56 -18.15 4.49 9.04
N SER A 57 -19.01 5.08 9.88
CA SER A 57 -20.15 4.38 10.49
C SER A 57 -21.12 3.86 9.43
N GLU A 58 -21.56 4.71 8.51
CA GLU A 58 -22.45 4.35 7.40
C GLU A 58 -21.88 3.17 6.61
N LYS A 59 -20.59 3.24 6.24
CA LYS A 59 -19.94 2.21 5.44
C LYS A 59 -19.75 0.91 6.21
N MET A 60 -19.26 0.97 7.44
CA MET A 60 -18.93 -0.20 8.25
C MET A 60 -20.18 -0.92 8.75
N ASN A 61 -21.29 -0.21 8.99
CA ASN A 61 -22.58 -0.82 9.34
C ASN A 61 -23.17 -1.74 8.25
N THR A 62 -22.66 -1.66 7.01
CA THR A 62 -23.02 -2.63 5.96
C THR A 62 -22.43 -4.02 6.18
N PHE A 63 -21.51 -4.18 7.14
CA PHE A 63 -20.87 -5.44 7.50
C PHE A 63 -21.32 -5.88 8.90
N PRO A 64 -22.17 -6.92 9.02
CA PRO A 64 -22.83 -7.25 10.30
C PRO A 64 -21.87 -7.71 11.40
N THR A 65 -20.65 -8.12 11.06
CA THR A 65 -19.65 -8.59 12.03
C THR A 65 -18.71 -7.48 12.49
N ILE A 66 -18.71 -6.30 11.86
CA ILE A 66 -17.75 -5.24 12.15
C ILE A 66 -18.29 -4.34 13.25
N ASN A 67 -17.49 -4.17 14.31
CA ASN A 67 -17.76 -3.14 15.31
C ASN A 67 -17.14 -1.81 14.89
N VAL A 68 -18.00 -0.82 14.60
CA VAL A 68 -17.59 0.53 14.19
C VAL A 68 -16.71 1.22 15.23
N SER A 69 -16.98 1.03 16.53
CA SER A 69 -16.16 1.66 17.58
C SER A 69 -14.72 1.13 17.59
N GLN A 70 -14.54 -0.14 17.23
CA GLN A 70 -13.22 -0.74 17.09
C GLN A 70 -12.50 -0.19 15.84
N VAL A 71 -13.22 -0.02 14.73
CA VAL A 71 -12.67 0.60 13.52
C VAL A 71 -12.20 2.03 13.81
N LEU A 72 -13.05 2.86 14.43
CA LEU A 72 -12.69 4.22 14.83
C LEU A 72 -11.59 4.26 15.91
N GLY A 73 -11.38 3.17 16.65
CA GLY A 73 -10.25 3.02 17.56
C GLY A 73 -8.91 2.78 16.82
N MET A 74 -8.93 2.05 15.70
CA MET A 74 -7.74 1.83 14.86
C MET A 74 -7.45 3.04 13.96
N TYR A 75 -8.49 3.75 13.52
CA TYR A 75 -8.39 4.96 12.69
C TYR A 75 -9.04 6.16 13.43
N PRO A 76 -8.38 6.69 14.47
CA PRO A 76 -8.97 7.70 15.34
C PRO A 76 -9.07 9.08 14.70
N THR A 77 -10.02 9.88 15.19
CA THR A 77 -10.09 11.30 14.89
C THR A 77 -8.90 12.07 15.46
N GLY A 78 -8.68 13.30 14.98
CA GLY A 78 -7.59 14.16 15.44
C GLY A 78 -6.20 13.82 14.88
N VAL A 79 -6.09 12.84 13.99
CA VAL A 79 -4.83 12.46 13.33
C VAL A 79 -4.78 13.05 11.93
N ILE A 80 -3.92 14.06 11.74
CA ILE A 80 -3.67 14.78 10.47
C ILE A 80 -4.95 15.40 9.87
N SER A 81 -5.83 14.60 9.29
CA SER A 81 -7.11 15.03 8.70
C SER A 81 -8.08 13.85 8.53
N PRO A 82 -9.39 14.13 8.36
CA PRO A 82 -10.40 13.17 7.87
C PRO A 82 -9.97 12.39 6.62
N GLU A 83 -9.43 13.10 5.63
CA GLU A 83 -8.95 12.55 4.36
C GLU A 83 -7.84 11.52 4.59
N TYR A 84 -6.85 11.86 5.40
CA TYR A 84 -5.74 10.98 5.76
C TYR A 84 -6.25 9.68 6.39
N GLN A 85 -7.12 9.77 7.39
CA GLN A 85 -7.60 8.57 8.10
C GLN A 85 -8.48 7.70 7.22
N TYR A 86 -9.37 8.29 6.43
CA TYR A 86 -10.28 7.54 5.59
C TYR A 86 -9.55 6.86 4.41
N THR A 87 -8.60 7.55 3.78
CA THR A 87 -7.78 6.97 2.71
C THR A 87 -6.84 5.90 3.24
N THR A 88 -6.30 6.06 4.45
CA THR A 88 -5.50 5.02 5.13
C THR A 88 -6.33 3.77 5.40
N MET A 89 -7.51 3.91 6.03
CA MET A 89 -8.43 2.79 6.27
C MET A 89 -8.80 2.07 4.97
N GLY A 90 -9.18 2.83 3.94
CA GLY A 90 -9.52 2.25 2.65
C GLY A 90 -8.32 1.58 1.96
N THR A 91 -7.11 2.12 2.13
CA THR A 91 -5.85 1.54 1.61
C THR A 91 -5.55 0.20 2.29
N ASP A 92 -5.71 0.11 3.60
CA ASP A 92 -5.53 -1.15 4.33
C ASP A 92 -6.50 -2.22 3.85
N ILE A 93 -7.78 -1.88 3.72
CA ILE A 93 -8.82 -2.80 3.25
C ILE A 93 -8.55 -3.26 1.81
N ARG A 94 -8.20 -2.33 0.92
CA ARG A 94 -8.21 -2.59 -0.53
C ARG A 94 -6.86 -2.95 -1.12
N VAL A 95 -5.75 -2.58 -0.47
CA VAL A 95 -4.41 -2.69 -1.05
C VAL A 95 -3.42 -3.31 -0.06
N THR A 96 -3.05 -2.62 1.01
CA THR A 96 -1.93 -3.02 1.89
C THR A 96 -2.12 -4.42 2.48
N CYS A 97 -3.25 -4.68 3.14
CA CYS A 97 -3.48 -5.98 3.78
C CYS A 97 -3.67 -7.12 2.76
N PRO A 98 -4.42 -6.94 1.66
CA PRO A 98 -4.44 -7.93 0.58
C PRO A 98 -3.07 -8.19 -0.07
N VAL A 99 -2.24 -7.16 -0.24
CA VAL A 99 -0.87 -7.30 -0.75
C VAL A 99 -0.02 -8.10 0.23
N ASP A 100 -0.18 -7.92 1.54
CA ASP A 100 0.53 -8.72 2.54
C ASP A 100 0.10 -10.20 2.48
N VAL A 101 -1.20 -10.47 2.31
CA VAL A 101 -1.72 -11.85 2.12
C VAL A 101 -1.16 -12.48 0.86
N MET A 102 -1.13 -11.74 -0.25
CA MET A 102 -0.52 -12.19 -1.51
C MET A 102 0.98 -12.46 -1.34
N THR A 103 1.71 -11.54 -0.72
CA THR A 103 3.15 -11.63 -0.50
C THR A 103 3.49 -12.85 0.36
N HIS A 104 2.69 -13.12 1.40
CA HIS A 104 2.85 -14.31 2.21
C HIS A 104 2.61 -15.61 1.42
N ALA A 105 1.58 -15.63 0.55
CA ALA A 105 1.33 -16.80 -0.30
C ALA A 105 2.48 -17.11 -1.26
N ILE A 106 3.14 -16.07 -1.79
CA ILE A 106 4.33 -16.20 -2.64
C ILE A 106 5.50 -16.72 -1.80
N GLU A 107 5.79 -16.03 -0.69
CA GLU A 107 6.89 -16.38 0.23
C GLU A 107 6.81 -17.83 0.71
N SER A 108 5.64 -18.27 1.18
CA SER A 108 5.46 -19.62 1.69
C SER A 108 5.54 -20.72 0.62
N SER A 109 5.51 -20.35 -0.66
CA SER A 109 5.57 -21.29 -1.79
C SER A 109 6.89 -21.26 -2.54
N TYR A 110 7.71 -20.22 -2.34
CA TYR A 110 8.94 -19.97 -3.09
C TYR A 110 10.17 -20.34 -2.26
N LYS A 111 11.28 -20.68 -2.92
CA LYS A 111 12.59 -20.81 -2.27
C LYS A 111 13.39 -19.52 -2.38
N ALA A 112 13.12 -18.74 -3.42
CA ALA A 112 13.75 -17.45 -3.64
C ALA A 112 13.25 -16.40 -2.62
N PRO A 113 14.08 -15.41 -2.30
CA PRO A 113 13.73 -14.41 -1.29
C PRO A 113 12.60 -13.48 -1.75
N VAL A 114 11.68 -13.19 -0.83
CA VAL A 114 10.57 -12.25 -1.04
C VAL A 114 10.75 -11.06 -0.12
N TYR A 115 10.67 -9.85 -0.67
CA TYR A 115 10.82 -8.59 0.06
C TYR A 115 9.54 -7.77 -0.02
N ARG A 116 9.21 -7.06 1.06
CA ARG A 116 8.06 -6.17 1.16
C ARG A 116 8.49 -4.75 1.53
N TYR A 117 7.95 -3.74 0.86
CA TYR A 117 8.06 -2.35 1.30
C TYR A 117 6.72 -1.61 1.27
N VAL A 118 6.56 -0.62 2.15
CA VAL A 118 5.48 0.36 2.14
C VAL A 118 6.07 1.76 2.05
N VAL A 119 5.68 2.56 1.07
CA VAL A 119 6.06 3.98 0.99
C VAL A 119 5.14 4.80 1.89
N THR A 120 5.73 5.60 2.78
CA THR A 120 5.03 6.53 3.69
C THR A 120 5.41 7.98 3.45
N ALA A 121 6.28 8.26 2.47
CA ALA A 121 6.59 9.63 2.05
C ALA A 121 5.34 10.33 1.51
N PHE A 122 5.18 11.59 1.90
CA PHE A 122 4.22 12.51 1.28
C PHE A 122 4.94 13.34 0.22
N PRO A 123 4.26 13.71 -0.87
CA PRO A 123 4.80 14.70 -1.79
C PRO A 123 4.98 16.03 -1.04
N THR A 124 5.99 16.81 -1.42
CA THR A 124 6.21 18.13 -0.79
C THR A 124 5.01 19.06 -0.96
N GLU A 125 4.31 18.95 -2.08
CA GLU A 125 3.12 19.73 -2.37
C GLU A 125 2.01 18.83 -2.95
N PRO A 126 0.73 19.15 -2.72
CA PRO A 126 -0.36 18.39 -3.31
C PRO A 126 -0.29 18.37 -4.83
N ALA A 127 -0.46 17.19 -5.44
CA ALA A 127 -0.17 16.98 -6.85
C ALA A 127 -1.29 16.24 -7.59
N TYR A 128 -1.48 16.59 -8.86
CA TYR A 128 -2.40 15.88 -9.76
C TYR A 128 -1.65 14.75 -10.46
N PHE A 129 -1.83 13.52 -9.99
CA PHE A 129 -1.28 12.35 -10.66
C PHE A 129 -2.24 11.86 -11.75
N TYR A 130 -1.71 11.27 -12.83
CA TYR A 130 -2.50 10.60 -13.88
C TYR A 130 -3.56 11.47 -14.60
N GLY A 131 -3.49 12.80 -14.50
CA GLY A 131 -4.48 13.71 -15.09
C GLY A 131 -5.87 13.64 -14.45
N VAL A 132 -5.99 13.06 -13.24
CA VAL A 132 -7.24 13.04 -12.48
C VAL A 132 -7.45 14.38 -11.77
N PRO A 133 -8.70 14.89 -11.66
CA PRO A 133 -8.97 16.19 -11.03
C PRO A 133 -9.02 16.10 -9.49
N PHE A 134 -8.11 15.35 -8.87
CA PHE A 134 -7.95 15.23 -7.42
C PHE A 134 -6.48 15.47 -7.05
N LYS A 135 -6.23 16.31 -6.04
CA LYS A 135 -4.87 16.62 -5.59
C LYS A 135 -4.49 15.66 -4.47
N ALA A 136 -3.68 14.67 -4.80
CA ALA A 136 -3.08 13.79 -3.81
C ALA A 136 -2.17 14.59 -2.85
N LYS A 137 -2.35 14.42 -1.54
CA LYS A 137 -1.60 15.13 -0.48
C LYS A 137 -0.67 14.21 0.30
N TYR A 138 -0.95 12.91 0.29
CA TYR A 138 -0.30 11.90 1.12
C TYR A 138 0.46 10.89 0.24
N SER A 139 0.73 9.71 0.78
CA SER A 139 1.45 8.65 0.04
C SER A 139 0.53 7.94 -0.94
N ALA A 140 0.12 8.65 -1.99
CA ALA A 140 -0.84 8.21 -2.99
C ALA A 140 -0.27 7.17 -3.97
N HIS A 141 -1.17 6.47 -4.66
CA HIS A 141 -0.85 5.46 -5.66
C HIS A 141 0.21 5.94 -6.66
N GLY A 142 1.27 5.15 -6.81
CA GLY A 142 2.31 5.33 -7.82
C GLY A 142 3.37 6.39 -7.53
N ILE A 143 3.33 7.06 -6.36
CA ILE A 143 4.40 7.99 -5.96
C ILE A 143 5.78 7.30 -5.96
N ASP A 144 5.82 6.02 -5.62
CA ASP A 144 7.00 5.15 -5.64
C ASP A 144 7.52 4.91 -7.05
N ALA A 145 6.64 4.67 -8.02
CA ALA A 145 6.99 4.54 -9.43
C ALA A 145 7.54 5.87 -9.99
N PHE A 146 6.88 6.99 -9.69
CA PHE A 146 7.35 8.30 -10.12
C PHE A 146 8.68 8.70 -9.49
N ALA A 147 8.90 8.36 -8.21
CA ALA A 147 10.18 8.53 -7.55
C ALA A 147 11.25 7.65 -8.20
N PHE A 148 10.97 6.35 -8.39
CA PHE A 148 11.93 5.41 -8.99
C PHE A 148 12.42 5.86 -10.37
N PHE A 149 11.51 6.35 -11.24
CA PHE A 149 11.86 6.86 -12.57
C PHE A 149 12.32 8.33 -12.57
N ASN A 150 12.41 8.97 -11.41
CA ASN A 150 12.79 10.38 -11.27
C ASN A 150 11.91 11.32 -12.12
N THR A 151 10.59 11.13 -12.02
CA THR A 151 9.56 11.88 -12.77
C THR A 151 8.64 12.73 -11.89
N LEU A 152 8.85 12.75 -10.56
CA LEU A 152 8.07 13.59 -9.63
C LEU A 152 8.06 15.07 -10.03
N ARG A 153 9.19 15.59 -10.55
CA ARG A 153 9.34 16.97 -11.04
C ARG A 153 8.37 17.39 -12.15
N TYR A 154 7.70 16.44 -12.81
CA TYR A 154 6.69 16.75 -13.82
C TYR A 154 5.31 17.05 -13.21
N TYR A 155 5.13 16.75 -11.92
CA TYR A 155 3.86 16.91 -11.22
C TYR A 155 3.87 18.10 -10.25
N TYR A 156 5.01 18.39 -9.64
CA TYR A 156 5.17 19.48 -8.67
C TYR A 156 6.65 19.87 -8.50
N GLN A 157 6.90 20.96 -7.77
CA GLN A 157 8.24 21.41 -7.40
C GLN A 157 8.83 20.46 -6.33
N ILE A 158 9.83 19.66 -6.71
CA ILE A 158 10.45 18.71 -5.78
C ILE A 158 11.29 19.40 -4.70
N SER A 159 11.28 18.86 -3.49
CA SER A 159 12.21 19.22 -2.41
C SER A 159 13.30 18.17 -2.22
N LYS A 160 14.27 18.49 -1.36
CA LYS A 160 15.28 17.52 -0.91
C LYS A 160 14.68 16.22 -0.36
N LYS A 161 13.49 16.26 0.26
CA LYS A 161 12.84 15.04 0.79
C LYS A 161 12.34 14.12 -0.33
N ASP A 162 11.84 14.70 -1.43
CA ASP A 162 11.43 13.91 -2.61
C ASP A 162 12.65 13.28 -3.31
N GLU A 163 13.77 14.02 -3.35
CA GLU A 163 15.05 13.52 -3.84
C GLU A 163 15.56 12.35 -2.96
N GLU A 164 15.51 12.51 -1.63
CA GLU A 164 15.92 11.47 -0.68
C GLU A 164 15.08 10.17 -0.81
N LEU A 165 13.76 10.30 -1.06
CA LEU A 165 12.90 9.16 -1.40
C LEU A 165 13.35 8.49 -2.71
N THR A 166 13.58 9.29 -3.75
CA THR A 166 14.01 8.83 -5.08
C THR A 166 15.33 8.06 -4.98
N ASP A 167 16.31 8.61 -4.26
CA ASP A 167 17.62 7.99 -4.05
C ASP A 167 17.51 6.69 -3.26
N THR A 168 16.70 6.68 -2.19
CA THR A 168 16.47 5.48 -1.37
C THR A 168 15.84 4.36 -2.20
N LEU A 169 14.76 4.64 -2.91
CA LEU A 169 14.08 3.66 -3.78
C LEU A 169 15.02 3.13 -4.86
N ARG A 170 15.69 4.03 -5.59
CA ARG A 170 16.58 3.64 -6.69
C ARG A 170 17.74 2.80 -6.17
N LYS A 171 18.37 3.17 -5.05
CA LYS A 171 19.45 2.39 -4.45
C LYS A 171 19.02 0.96 -4.16
N GLU A 172 17.90 0.78 -3.47
CA GLU A 172 17.45 -0.55 -3.04
C GLU A 172 16.97 -1.40 -4.23
N ILE A 173 16.13 -0.84 -5.10
CA ILE A 173 15.56 -1.56 -6.25
C ILE A 173 16.64 -1.88 -7.29
N ILE A 174 17.58 -0.98 -7.58
CA ILE A 174 18.69 -1.27 -8.51
C ILE A 174 19.60 -2.37 -7.95
N ASN A 175 19.87 -2.37 -6.65
CA ASN A 175 20.65 -3.43 -6.03
C ASN A 175 19.93 -4.79 -6.13
N PHE A 176 18.62 -4.79 -5.91
CA PHE A 176 17.78 -5.97 -6.08
C PHE A 176 17.81 -6.49 -7.51
N VAL A 177 17.66 -5.62 -8.52
CA VAL A 177 17.75 -6.01 -9.94
C VAL A 177 19.12 -6.62 -10.27
N LYS A 178 20.21 -6.10 -9.70
CA LYS A 178 21.56 -6.57 -9.97
C LYS A 178 21.92 -7.88 -9.26
N THR A 179 21.37 -8.11 -8.07
CA THR A 179 21.89 -9.14 -7.14
C THR A 179 20.85 -10.11 -6.60
N GLY A 180 19.56 -9.83 -6.82
CA GLY A 180 18.45 -10.53 -6.15
C GLY A 180 18.31 -10.18 -4.65
N LYS A 181 19.06 -9.19 -4.15
CA LYS A 181 19.07 -8.78 -2.74
C LYS A 181 18.92 -7.27 -2.58
N THR A 182 18.35 -6.84 -1.47
CA THR A 182 18.29 -5.42 -1.08
C THR A 182 19.70 -4.89 -0.77
N SER A 183 19.91 -3.57 -0.92
CA SER A 183 21.19 -2.95 -0.59
C SER A 183 21.37 -2.83 0.93
N THR A 184 20.27 -2.59 1.64
CA THR A 184 20.26 -2.52 3.10
C THR A 184 20.16 -3.92 3.70
N SER A 185 21.22 -4.38 4.35
CA SER A 185 21.29 -5.72 4.99
C SER A 185 20.23 -5.97 6.07
N ARG A 186 19.69 -4.91 6.69
CA ARG A 186 18.60 -5.03 7.66
C ARG A 186 17.24 -5.30 7.00
N TRP A 187 17.08 -4.95 5.72
CA TRP A 187 15.87 -5.24 4.96
C TRP A 187 15.95 -6.66 4.42
N ASP A 188 15.79 -7.60 5.35
CA ASP A 188 15.73 -9.02 5.05
C ASP A 188 14.34 -9.41 4.51
N GLN A 189 14.11 -10.72 4.38
CA GLN A 189 12.93 -11.30 3.78
C GLN A 189 11.65 -11.07 4.62
N PHE A 190 10.54 -10.91 3.90
CA PHE A 190 9.18 -11.02 4.43
C PHE A 190 8.95 -12.47 4.91
N PRO A 191 8.09 -12.76 5.91
CA PRO A 191 7.18 -11.87 6.65
C PRO A 191 7.80 -11.13 7.85
N ASP A 192 9.05 -11.45 8.21
CA ASP A 192 9.67 -10.91 9.42
C ASP A 192 10.14 -9.46 9.28
N LYS A 193 10.36 -9.01 8.03
CA LYS A 193 10.82 -7.66 7.72
C LYS A 193 9.95 -7.01 6.66
N THR A 194 9.60 -5.75 6.91
CA THR A 194 8.99 -4.85 5.94
C THR A 194 9.73 -3.52 5.99
N ALA A 195 10.21 -3.07 4.83
CA ALA A 195 10.78 -1.73 4.72
C ALA A 195 9.66 -0.69 4.69
N VAL A 196 9.80 0.35 5.50
CA VAL A 196 8.96 1.53 5.49
C VAL A 196 9.81 2.65 4.91
N LEU A 197 9.43 3.11 3.72
CA LEU A 197 10.21 4.01 2.90
C LEU A 197 9.61 5.41 2.94
N SER A 198 10.34 6.35 3.51
CA SER A 198 10.05 7.78 3.43
C SER A 198 11.24 8.49 2.76
N ASN A 199 11.69 9.61 3.31
CA ASN A 199 13.00 10.17 3.01
C ASN A 199 14.16 9.33 3.62
N SER A 200 13.84 8.25 4.33
CA SER A 200 14.80 7.24 4.78
C SER A 200 14.15 5.85 4.77
N LEU A 201 14.97 4.81 4.92
CA LEU A 201 14.50 3.43 5.06
C LEU A 201 14.53 3.01 6.52
N VAL A 202 13.37 2.62 7.05
CA VAL A 202 13.22 1.97 8.35
C VAL A 202 12.73 0.55 8.12
N VAL A 203 13.29 -0.43 8.84
CA VAL A 203 12.79 -1.82 8.76
C VAL A 203 11.98 -2.13 10.01
N THR A 204 10.77 -2.60 9.80
CA THR A 204 9.83 -2.99 10.85
C THR A 204 9.52 -4.47 10.75
N GLY A 205 8.88 -5.02 11.80
CA GLY A 205 8.36 -6.38 11.78
C GLY A 205 7.08 -6.54 10.96
N GLY A 206 6.61 -5.52 10.25
CA GLY A 206 5.34 -5.49 9.52
C GLY A 206 4.68 -4.10 9.61
N TYR A 207 3.77 -3.83 8.69
CA TYR A 207 3.05 -2.56 8.60
C TYR A 207 1.56 -2.80 8.86
N HIS A 208 0.94 -2.04 9.78
CA HIS A 208 -0.49 -2.12 10.09
C HIS A 208 -1.00 -3.57 10.42
N LYS A 209 -0.18 -4.34 11.14
CA LYS A 209 -0.46 -5.76 11.42
C LYS A 209 -1.79 -5.99 12.15
N GLN A 210 -2.16 -5.08 13.06
CA GLN A 210 -3.39 -5.20 13.84
C GLN A 210 -4.62 -4.94 12.95
N GLU A 211 -4.57 -3.89 12.15
CA GLU A 211 -5.58 -3.49 11.18
C GLU A 211 -5.78 -4.59 10.14
N CYS A 212 -4.69 -5.12 9.58
CA CYS A 212 -4.77 -6.20 8.61
C CYS A 212 -5.36 -7.48 9.21
N SER A 213 -4.95 -7.85 10.43
CA SER A 213 -5.55 -9.00 11.12
C SER A 213 -7.06 -8.81 11.33
N PHE A 214 -7.49 -7.58 11.66
CA PHE A 214 -8.90 -7.23 11.78
C PHE A 214 -9.63 -7.39 10.44
N TRP A 215 -9.18 -6.72 9.38
CA TRP A 215 -9.87 -6.75 8.08
C TRP A 215 -9.96 -8.16 7.49
N ILE A 216 -8.90 -8.96 7.60
CA ILE A 216 -8.87 -10.34 7.13
C ILE A 216 -9.86 -11.20 7.93
N LYS A 217 -9.84 -11.10 9.27
CA LYS A 217 -10.76 -11.84 10.15
C LYS A 217 -12.23 -11.54 9.85
N HIS A 218 -12.53 -10.30 9.46
CA HIS A 218 -13.90 -9.87 9.12
C HIS A 218 -14.26 -10.12 7.65
N GLY A 219 -13.40 -10.79 6.86
CA GLY A 219 -13.72 -11.26 5.52
C GLY A 219 -13.66 -10.19 4.43
N LEU A 220 -12.81 -9.16 4.59
CA LEU A 220 -12.75 -8.02 3.66
C LEU A 220 -11.81 -8.23 2.46
N LEU A 221 -11.09 -9.36 2.40
CA LEU A 221 -10.21 -9.69 1.26
C LEU A 221 -10.90 -9.57 -0.13
N PRO A 222 -12.16 -9.99 -0.33
CA PRO A 222 -12.84 -9.83 -1.62
C PRO A 222 -13.00 -8.38 -2.11
N TYR A 223 -12.81 -7.38 -1.24
CA TYR A 223 -12.89 -5.95 -1.61
C TYR A 223 -11.56 -5.37 -2.10
N SER A 224 -10.51 -6.20 -2.16
CA SER A 224 -9.18 -5.83 -2.60
C SER A 224 -9.08 -5.50 -4.09
N TRP A 225 -8.13 -4.66 -4.48
CA TRP A 225 -7.74 -4.46 -5.88
C TRP A 225 -7.03 -5.66 -6.51
N VAL A 226 -6.46 -6.52 -5.69
CA VAL A 226 -5.66 -7.68 -6.13
C VAL A 226 -6.49 -8.94 -6.42
N ASN A 227 -7.82 -8.88 -6.29
CA ASN A 227 -8.77 -9.97 -6.58
C ASN A 227 -9.49 -9.81 -7.93
#